data_AF-A0A3B9BTM9-F1
#
_entry.id   AF-A0A3B9BTM9-F1
#
_cell.length_a   1.000
_cell.length_b   1.000
_cell.length_c   1.000
_cell.angle_alpha   90.00
_cell.angle_beta   90.00
_cell.angle_gamma   90.00
#
_symmetry.space_group_name_H-M   'P 1'
#
loop_
_entity.id
_entity.type
_entity.pdbx_description
1 polymer ?
#
loop_
_entity_poly.entity_id
_entity_poly.type
_entity_poly.pdbx_seq_one_letter_code
_entity_poly.pdbx_strand_id
1 'polypeptide(L)'
;MHIAQDYARQMRLNRWGKSPEAIVLTKSGILVNGQHRIWAIIETGISCTADVVVIEDKDFDSVFEILDQGASRSASDILKIDSKQILPINYLLRCAGLKKPKPQDLKVFIESPMGEILAQACSIKLKGKVWKHTCFKAALAISILSGAITKERTFEVLNQLNGGSINDWPVIFSQLYIQLTDPAKQLKINGRSFENDWFARSVYSFVNVDKPTKTIRLSKSFNQEVKNMSMAALYAINPDFLE
;
A
#
# COMPACT_ATOMS: atom_id res chain seq x y z
N MET A 1 0.56 17.87 -15.12
CA MET A 1 0.69 18.86 -14.03
C MET A 1 1.08 18.24 -12.67
N HIS A 2 0.44 17.15 -12.20
CA HIS A 2 0.77 16.53 -10.90
C HIS A 2 2.20 15.91 -10.81
N ILE A 3 2.80 15.44 -11.91
CA ILE A 3 4.15 14.84 -11.89
C ILE A 3 5.24 15.91 -11.74
N ALA A 4 5.08 17.07 -12.38
CA ALA A 4 6.02 18.19 -12.27
C ALA A 4 6.11 18.71 -10.82
N GLN A 5 4.97 18.84 -10.14
CA GLN A 5 4.93 19.26 -8.73
C GLN A 5 5.62 18.25 -7.78
N ASP A 6 5.47 16.96 -8.06
CA ASP A 6 6.17 15.90 -7.31
C ASP A 6 7.69 16.03 -7.49
N TYR A 7 8.15 16.23 -8.73
CA TYR A 7 9.57 16.47 -9.03
C TYR A 7 10.09 17.75 -8.37
N ALA A 8 9.32 18.84 -8.42
CA ALA A 8 9.64 20.09 -7.76
C ALA A 8 9.81 19.90 -6.23
N ARG A 9 8.93 19.11 -5.60
CA ARG A 9 9.07 18.72 -4.18
C ARG A 9 10.36 17.93 -3.95
N GLN A 10 10.66 16.92 -4.76
CA GLN A 10 11.89 16.13 -4.61
C GLN A 10 13.17 16.97 -4.79
N MET A 11 13.16 17.94 -5.72
CA MET A 11 14.25 18.89 -5.93
C MET A 11 14.46 19.78 -4.70
N ARG A 12 13.38 20.37 -4.14
CA ARG A 12 13.45 21.20 -2.92
C ARG A 12 13.96 20.42 -1.70
N LEU A 13 13.66 19.12 -1.63
CA LEU A 13 14.13 18.23 -0.56
C LEU A 13 15.57 17.72 -0.79
N ASN A 14 16.27 18.19 -1.82
CA ASN A 14 17.60 17.73 -2.21
C ASN A 14 17.70 16.20 -2.43
N ARG A 15 16.59 15.58 -2.86
CA ARG A 15 16.49 14.15 -3.19
C ARG A 15 16.65 13.88 -4.69
N TRP A 16 16.78 14.94 -5.49
CA TRP A 16 16.85 14.87 -6.94
C TRP A 16 18.30 14.73 -7.42
N GLY A 17 18.69 13.53 -7.82
CA GLY A 17 20.01 13.24 -8.39
C GLY A 17 20.07 13.39 -9.92
N LYS A 18 21.11 12.83 -10.56
CA LYS A 18 21.18 12.74 -12.03
C LYS A 18 19.95 11.98 -12.54
N SER A 19 19.22 12.55 -13.50
CA SER A 19 18.05 11.87 -14.05
C SER A 19 18.51 10.66 -14.88
N PRO A 20 17.94 9.46 -14.66
CA PRO A 20 18.27 8.28 -15.46
C PRO A 20 17.65 8.29 -16.86
N GLU A 21 16.72 9.21 -17.11
CA GLU A 21 16.04 9.37 -18.39
C GLU A 21 16.45 10.69 -19.03
N ALA A 22 16.73 10.65 -20.34
CA ALA A 22 17.13 11.81 -21.09
C ALA A 22 15.99 12.84 -21.26
N ILE A 23 16.38 14.09 -21.47
CA ILE A 23 15.52 15.10 -22.10
C ILE A 23 15.65 14.89 -23.61
N VAL A 24 14.53 14.73 -24.31
CA VAL A 24 14.52 14.47 -25.75
C VAL A 24 13.97 15.69 -26.47
N LEU A 25 14.75 16.22 -27.40
CA LEU A 25 14.44 17.40 -28.21
C LEU A 25 14.55 17.03 -29.70
N THR A 26 13.74 17.64 -30.55
CA THR A 26 13.99 17.64 -31.99
C THR A 26 15.10 18.65 -32.33
N LYS A 27 15.66 18.61 -33.55
CA LYS A 27 16.63 19.60 -34.02
C LYS A 27 16.08 21.02 -34.05
N SER A 28 14.79 21.19 -34.34
CA SER A 28 14.09 22.47 -34.22
C SER A 28 13.80 22.90 -32.78
N GLY A 29 14.15 22.09 -31.78
CA GLY A 29 13.98 22.40 -30.37
C GLY A 29 12.60 22.05 -29.80
N ILE A 30 11.82 21.23 -30.49
CA ILE A 30 10.53 20.75 -29.97
C ILE A 30 10.80 19.71 -28.88
N LEU A 31 10.15 19.89 -27.73
CA LEU A 31 10.29 18.98 -26.59
C LEU A 31 9.45 17.72 -26.79
N VAL A 32 10.12 16.57 -26.89
CA VAL A 32 9.50 15.26 -27.09
C VAL A 32 9.31 14.53 -25.76
N ASN A 33 10.28 14.63 -24.84
CA ASN A 33 10.20 14.03 -23.51
C ASN A 33 10.98 14.84 -22.47
N GLY A 34 10.50 14.84 -21.23
CA GLY A 34 11.09 15.60 -20.12
C GLY A 34 10.30 16.86 -19.75
N GLN A 35 9.11 17.05 -20.30
CA GLN A 35 8.19 18.16 -19.98
C GLN A 35 7.96 18.33 -18.48
N HIS A 36 7.77 17.25 -17.73
CA HIS A 36 7.60 17.34 -16.27
C HIS A 36 8.88 17.77 -15.54
N ARG A 37 10.06 17.34 -16.02
CA ARG A 37 11.36 17.73 -15.44
C ARG A 37 11.65 19.19 -15.69
N ILE A 38 11.49 19.65 -16.93
CA ILE A 38 11.68 21.05 -17.32
C ILE A 38 10.73 21.95 -16.52
N TRP A 39 9.45 21.59 -16.40
CA TRP A 39 8.51 22.33 -15.58
C TRP A 39 8.94 22.41 -14.10
N ALA A 40 9.45 21.32 -13.52
CA ALA A 40 9.93 21.32 -12.13
C ALA A 40 11.18 22.19 -11.93
N ILE A 41 12.12 22.20 -12.89
CA ILE A 41 13.30 23.08 -12.86
C ILE A 41 12.85 24.53 -12.92
N ILE A 42 11.94 24.87 -13.84
CA ILE A 42 11.39 26.23 -13.96
C ILE A 42 10.67 26.64 -12.67
N GLU A 43 9.87 25.76 -12.08
CA GLU A 43 9.10 26.06 -10.86
C GLU A 43 9.99 26.24 -9.62
N THR A 44 11.08 25.49 -9.52
CA THR A 44 11.95 25.49 -8.32
C THR A 44 13.16 26.40 -8.44
N GLY A 45 13.61 26.71 -9.65
CA GLY A 45 14.90 27.35 -9.91
C GLY A 45 16.11 26.44 -9.61
N ILE A 46 15.90 25.17 -9.27
CA ILE A 46 16.97 24.23 -8.93
C ILE A 46 17.44 23.53 -10.21
N SER A 47 18.73 23.68 -10.54
CA SER A 47 19.34 23.01 -11.69
C SER A 47 19.53 21.52 -11.43
N CYS A 48 19.44 20.70 -12.48
CA CYS A 48 19.77 19.27 -12.41
C CYS A 48 20.60 18.83 -13.62
N THR A 49 21.45 17.82 -13.43
CA THR A 49 22.15 17.16 -14.53
C THR A 49 21.26 16.12 -15.20
N ALA A 50 21.10 16.22 -16.52
CA ALA A 50 20.39 15.24 -17.34
C ALA A 50 21.13 15.04 -18.66
N ASP A 51 21.02 13.84 -19.22
CA ASP A 51 21.48 13.58 -20.58
C ASP A 51 20.45 14.18 -21.55
N VAL A 52 20.91 14.76 -22.67
CA VAL A 52 20.05 15.35 -23.69
C VAL A 52 20.24 14.56 -24.99
N VAL A 53 19.13 14.11 -25.57
CA VAL A 53 19.10 13.42 -26.86
C VAL A 53 18.41 14.33 -27.87
N VAL A 54 19.07 14.54 -29.00
CA VAL A 54 18.51 15.32 -30.12
C VAL A 54 18.16 14.37 -31.26
N ILE A 55 16.90 14.42 -31.70
CA ILE A 55 16.36 13.59 -32.81
C ILE A 55 16.02 14.46 -34.03
N GLU A 56 15.85 13.84 -35.20
CA GLU A 56 15.33 14.56 -36.37
C GLU A 56 13.85 14.92 -36.18
N ASP A 57 13.42 16.07 -36.70
CA ASP A 57 12.05 16.57 -36.56
C ASP A 57 11.01 15.59 -37.11
N LYS A 58 11.34 14.88 -38.20
CA LYS A 58 10.48 13.88 -38.84
C LYS A 58 10.20 12.65 -37.97
N ASP A 59 11.02 12.40 -36.95
CA ASP A 59 10.90 11.22 -36.09
C ASP A 59 10.04 11.51 -34.85
N PHE A 60 9.57 12.76 -34.67
CA PHE A 60 8.82 13.23 -33.51
C PHE A 60 7.66 12.30 -33.13
N ASP A 61 6.72 12.05 -34.04
CA ASP A 61 5.50 11.28 -33.74
C ASP A 61 5.86 9.85 -33.33
N SER A 62 6.76 9.20 -34.06
CA SER A 62 7.17 7.82 -33.80
C SER A 62 7.89 7.64 -32.45
N VAL A 63 8.75 8.59 -32.09
CA VAL A 63 9.47 8.57 -30.82
C VAL A 63 8.54 8.93 -29.66
N PHE A 64 7.66 9.93 -29.86
CA PHE A 64 6.66 10.33 -28.87
C PHE A 64 5.72 9.18 -28.53
N GLU A 65 5.21 8.46 -29.53
CA GLU A 65 4.34 7.29 -29.32
C GLU A 65 5.00 6.18 -28.50
N ILE A 66 6.30 5.93 -28.69
CA ILE A 66 7.04 4.92 -27.91
C ILE A 66 7.24 5.38 -26.46
N LEU A 67 7.55 6.67 -26.25
CA LEU A 67 7.84 7.22 -24.93
C LEU A 67 6.58 7.41 -24.08
N ASP A 68 5.45 7.77 -24.70
CA ASP A 68 4.17 7.95 -24.01
C ASP A 68 3.56 6.62 -23.54
N GLN A 69 4.02 5.49 -24.10
CA GLN A 69 3.65 4.14 -23.67
C GLN A 69 4.32 3.67 -22.37
N GLY A 70 5.17 4.50 -21.74
CA GLY A 70 5.92 4.14 -20.53
C GLY A 70 5.03 3.66 -19.38
N ALA A 71 4.86 2.34 -19.25
CA ALA A 71 4.13 1.74 -18.14
C ALA A 71 4.82 2.10 -16.83
N SER A 72 4.09 2.76 -15.92
CA SER A 72 4.62 3.07 -14.60
C SER A 72 4.98 1.76 -13.90
N ARG A 73 6.28 1.53 -13.65
CA ARG A 73 6.74 0.41 -12.82
C ARG A 73 5.97 0.45 -11.49
N SER A 74 5.36 -0.66 -11.12
CA SER A 74 4.65 -0.74 -9.85
C SER A 74 5.65 -0.65 -8.69
N ALA A 75 5.18 -0.30 -7.49
CA ALA A 75 6.06 -0.31 -6.30
C ALA A 75 6.70 -1.69 -6.07
N SER A 76 6.04 -2.77 -6.48
CA SER A 76 6.57 -4.14 -6.44
C SER A 76 7.75 -4.32 -7.40
N ASP A 77 7.67 -3.76 -8.61
CA ASP A 77 8.75 -3.81 -9.60
C ASP A 77 9.96 -2.97 -9.17
N ILE A 78 9.71 -1.82 -8.53
CA ILE A 78 10.77 -0.92 -8.07
C ILE A 78 11.49 -1.50 -6.85
N LEU A 79 10.74 -2.04 -5.89
CA LEU A 79 11.30 -2.57 -4.64
C LEU A 79 11.74 -4.04 -4.75
N LYS A 80 11.38 -4.72 -5.85
CA LYS A 80 11.60 -6.17 -6.06
C LYS A 80 11.02 -7.04 -4.93
N ILE A 81 9.84 -6.66 -4.44
CA ILE A 81 9.15 -7.32 -3.33
C ILE A 81 7.77 -7.77 -3.79
N ASP A 82 7.28 -8.93 -3.33
CA ASP A 82 5.95 -9.44 -3.70
C ASP A 82 4.87 -8.39 -3.37
N SER A 83 4.08 -8.04 -4.38
CA SER A 83 2.89 -7.19 -4.27
C SER A 83 1.98 -7.55 -3.08
N LYS A 84 1.91 -8.83 -2.68
CA LYS A 84 1.10 -9.30 -1.55
C LYS A 84 1.55 -8.75 -0.19
N GLN A 85 2.81 -8.35 -0.06
CA GLN A 85 3.35 -7.68 1.12
C GLN A 85 3.14 -6.15 1.03
N ILE A 86 3.23 -5.60 -0.18
CA ILE A 86 3.12 -4.15 -0.44
C ILE A 86 1.67 -3.65 -0.34
N LEU A 87 0.71 -4.39 -0.88
CA LEU A 87 -0.69 -3.95 -0.96
C LEU A 87 -1.32 -3.68 0.41
N PRO A 88 -1.09 -4.49 1.47
CA PRO A 88 -1.59 -4.20 2.81
C PRO A 88 -1.04 -2.89 3.38
N ILE A 89 0.25 -2.62 3.23
CA ILE A 89 0.90 -1.38 3.67
C ILE A 89 0.32 -0.19 2.91
N ASN A 90 0.22 -0.31 1.58
CA ASN A 90 -0.41 0.70 0.72
C ASN A 90 -1.84 1.05 1.16
N TYR A 91 -2.63 0.03 1.50
CA TYR A 91 -3.99 0.22 2.00
C TYR A 91 -3.97 1.02 3.32
N LEU A 92 -3.12 0.65 4.27
CA LEU A 92 -3.01 1.33 5.58
C LEU A 92 -2.60 2.79 5.43
N LEU A 93 -1.57 3.09 4.63
CA LEU A 93 -1.10 4.46 4.39
C LEU A 93 -2.19 5.32 3.72
N ARG A 94 -2.93 4.74 2.76
CA ARG A 94 -4.06 5.43 2.13
C ARG A 94 -5.21 5.72 3.10
N CYS A 95 -5.48 4.82 4.05
CA CYS A 95 -6.47 5.05 5.09
C CYS A 95 -6.05 6.13 6.08
N ALA A 96 -4.74 6.22 6.36
CA ALA A 96 -4.16 7.23 7.24
C ALA A 96 -4.11 8.63 6.62
N GLY A 97 -4.23 8.75 5.30
CA GLY A 97 -4.32 10.04 4.58
C GLY A 97 -3.33 10.20 3.44
N LEU A 98 -2.35 9.31 3.30
CA LEU A 98 -1.35 9.36 2.24
C LEU A 98 -1.97 8.90 0.91
N LYS A 99 -2.40 9.87 0.09
CA LYS A 99 -3.20 9.61 -1.13
C LYS A 99 -2.49 8.72 -2.17
N LYS A 100 -1.18 8.87 -2.32
CA LYS A 100 -0.35 8.17 -3.32
C LYS A 100 0.99 7.74 -2.71
N PRO A 101 1.02 6.65 -1.92
CA PRO A 101 2.26 6.17 -1.34
C PRO A 101 3.27 5.81 -2.42
N LYS A 102 4.51 6.23 -2.24
CA LYS A 102 5.64 6.00 -3.13
C LYS A 102 6.47 4.81 -2.62
N PRO A 103 7.34 4.23 -3.47
CA PRO A 103 8.25 3.17 -3.05
C PRO A 103 9.09 3.53 -1.81
N GLN A 104 9.53 4.79 -1.68
CA GLN A 104 10.29 5.24 -0.52
C GLN A 104 9.45 5.22 0.76
N ASP A 105 8.19 5.69 0.69
CA ASP A 105 7.27 5.66 1.82
C ASP A 105 7.06 4.21 2.28
N LEU A 106 6.86 3.30 1.31
CA LEU A 106 6.63 1.88 1.57
C LEU A 106 7.86 1.17 2.13
N LYS A 107 9.06 1.55 1.68
CA LYS A 107 10.32 0.91 2.06
C LYS A 107 10.52 0.92 3.57
N VAL A 108 10.25 2.03 4.24
CA VAL A 108 10.37 2.15 5.70
C VAL A 108 9.49 1.15 6.43
N PHE A 109 8.23 0.97 5.99
CA PHE A 109 7.32 0.00 6.60
C PHE A 109 7.67 -1.45 6.25
N ILE A 110 8.20 -1.68 5.06
CA ILE A 110 8.68 -2.99 4.61
C ILE A 110 9.89 -3.46 5.42
N GLU A 111 10.80 -2.55 5.77
CA GLU A 111 12.00 -2.83 6.57
C GLU A 111 11.71 -2.80 8.09
N SER A 112 10.45 -2.58 8.48
CA SER A 112 9.98 -2.56 9.87
C SER A 112 9.37 -3.90 10.32
N PRO A 113 9.01 -4.06 11.61
CA PRO A 113 8.27 -5.22 12.09
C PRO A 113 6.97 -5.51 11.31
N MET A 114 6.30 -4.47 10.77
CA MET A 114 5.12 -4.66 9.91
C MET A 114 5.45 -5.47 8.66
N GLY A 115 6.57 -5.14 8.00
CA GLY A 115 7.04 -5.83 6.82
C GLY A 115 7.39 -7.27 7.13
N GLU A 116 8.09 -7.54 8.23
CA GLU A 116 8.42 -8.91 8.66
C GLU A 116 7.18 -9.76 8.91
N ILE A 117 6.19 -9.22 9.62
CA ILE A 117 4.91 -9.90 9.89
C ILE A 117 4.21 -10.26 8.56
N LEU A 118 4.14 -9.30 7.63
CA LEU A 118 3.49 -9.51 6.34
C LEU A 118 4.26 -10.49 5.44
N ALA A 119 5.59 -10.49 5.49
CA ALA A 119 6.44 -11.45 4.78
C ALA A 119 6.15 -12.87 5.26
N GLN A 120 6.13 -13.10 6.58
CA GLN A 120 5.81 -14.40 7.18
C GLN A 120 4.37 -14.83 6.87
N ALA A 121 3.40 -13.91 6.91
CA ALA A 121 2.03 -14.22 6.52
C ALA A 121 1.93 -14.59 5.03
N CYS A 122 2.75 -13.98 4.17
CA CYS A 122 2.77 -14.26 2.73
C CYS A 122 3.49 -15.57 2.37
N SER A 123 4.41 -16.07 3.20
CA SER A 123 5.01 -17.40 3.01
C SER A 123 4.01 -18.54 3.27
N ILE A 124 2.93 -18.27 4.01
CA ILE A 124 1.83 -19.22 4.17
C ILE A 124 0.94 -19.18 2.92
N LYS A 125 0.82 -20.31 2.24
CA LYS A 125 -0.10 -20.50 1.12
C LYS A 125 -1.55 -20.64 1.60
N LEU A 126 -2.12 -19.55 2.10
CA LEU A 126 -3.49 -19.49 2.61
C LEU A 126 -4.50 -19.93 1.54
N LYS A 127 -5.47 -20.77 1.90
CA LYS A 127 -6.60 -21.16 1.06
C LYS A 127 -7.79 -20.21 1.25
N GLY A 128 -8.65 -20.06 0.23
CA GLY A 128 -9.83 -19.21 0.31
C GLY A 128 -9.60 -17.71 0.01
N LYS A 129 -10.61 -17.06 -0.57
CA LYS A 129 -10.54 -15.65 -1.00
C LYS A 129 -10.36 -14.71 0.18
N VAL A 130 -10.95 -15.05 1.33
CA VAL A 130 -10.96 -14.16 2.51
C VAL A 130 -9.58 -14.00 3.11
N TRP A 131 -8.88 -15.10 3.34
CA TRP A 131 -7.57 -15.11 4.01
C TRP A 131 -6.46 -14.54 3.11
N LYS A 132 -6.63 -14.60 1.79
CA LYS A 132 -5.73 -13.96 0.82
C LYS A 132 -5.92 -12.45 0.70
N HIS A 133 -7.03 -11.91 1.19
CA HIS A 133 -7.44 -10.54 0.93
C HIS A 133 -6.47 -9.53 1.57
N THR A 134 -6.16 -8.45 0.82
CA THR A 134 -5.25 -7.39 1.26
C THR A 134 -5.63 -6.80 2.62
N CYS A 135 -6.92 -6.52 2.82
CA CYS A 135 -7.40 -5.92 4.07
C CYS A 135 -7.36 -6.90 5.26
N PHE A 136 -7.47 -8.21 5.01
CA PHE A 136 -7.29 -9.22 6.06
C PHE A 136 -5.83 -9.24 6.55
N LYS A 137 -4.88 -9.22 5.60
CA LYS A 137 -3.45 -9.16 5.93
C LYS A 137 -3.06 -7.84 6.63
N ALA A 138 -3.65 -6.73 6.22
CA ALA A 138 -3.47 -5.45 6.90
C ALA A 138 -3.99 -5.51 8.34
N ALA A 139 -5.18 -6.09 8.56
CA ALA A 139 -5.77 -6.27 9.88
C ALA A 139 -4.93 -7.17 10.78
N LEU A 140 -4.38 -8.26 10.23
CA LEU A 140 -3.44 -9.13 10.92
C LEU A 140 -2.22 -8.35 11.43
N ALA A 141 -1.58 -7.57 10.54
CA ALA A 141 -0.40 -6.81 10.92
C ALA A 141 -0.71 -5.77 12.00
N ILE A 142 -1.80 -5.02 11.86
CA ILE A 142 -2.23 -4.05 12.88
C ILE A 142 -2.56 -4.71 14.21
N SER A 143 -3.22 -5.87 14.21
CA SER A 143 -3.62 -6.54 15.46
C SER A 143 -2.41 -7.06 16.24
N ILE A 144 -1.35 -7.49 15.56
CA ILE A 144 -0.09 -7.85 16.20
C ILE A 144 0.63 -6.60 16.72
N LEU A 145 0.79 -5.58 15.86
CA LEU A 145 1.54 -4.36 16.20
C LEU A 145 0.90 -3.53 17.31
N SER A 146 -0.43 -3.57 17.43
CA SER A 146 -1.15 -2.92 18.53
C SER A 146 -1.08 -3.70 19.84
N GLY A 147 -0.51 -4.91 19.84
CA GLY A 147 -0.49 -5.81 20.99
C GLY A 147 -1.84 -6.44 21.31
N ALA A 148 -2.84 -6.33 20.42
CA ALA A 148 -4.16 -6.92 20.64
C ALA A 148 -4.14 -8.46 20.60
N ILE A 149 -3.16 -9.04 19.91
CA ILE A 149 -2.91 -10.48 19.84
C ILE A 149 -1.40 -10.70 19.66
N THR A 150 -0.86 -11.79 20.21
CA THR A 150 0.55 -12.13 20.00
C THR A 150 0.79 -12.64 18.58
N LYS A 151 2.04 -12.53 18.12
CA LYS A 151 2.43 -13.06 16.81
C LYS A 151 2.20 -14.56 16.75
N GLU A 152 2.65 -15.30 17.75
CA GLU A 152 2.54 -16.76 17.86
C GLU A 152 1.08 -17.20 17.71
N ARG A 153 0.19 -16.60 18.51
CA ARG A 153 -1.24 -16.91 18.49
C ARG A 153 -1.89 -16.58 17.15
N THR A 154 -1.49 -15.48 16.52
CA THR A 154 -1.98 -15.09 15.20
C THR A 154 -1.61 -16.13 14.13
N PHE A 155 -0.38 -16.65 14.16
CA PHE A 155 0.09 -17.63 13.20
C PHE A 155 -0.49 -19.04 13.45
N GLU A 156 -0.80 -19.40 14.70
CA GLU A 156 -1.61 -20.58 15.02
C GLU A 156 -2.99 -20.49 14.36
N VAL A 157 -3.67 -19.35 14.51
CA VAL A 157 -4.99 -19.11 13.88
C VAL A 157 -4.88 -19.22 12.37
N LEU A 158 -3.88 -18.60 11.73
CA LEU A 158 -3.68 -18.73 10.28
C LEU A 158 -3.51 -20.18 9.83
N ASN A 159 -2.79 -21.01 10.60
CA ASN A 159 -2.61 -22.42 10.28
C ASN A 159 -3.93 -23.20 10.41
N GLN A 160 -4.75 -22.91 11.44
CA GLN A 160 -6.10 -23.48 11.57
C GLN A 160 -6.99 -23.11 10.38
N LEU A 161 -6.99 -21.83 9.97
CA LEU A 161 -7.74 -21.35 8.81
C LEU A 161 -7.30 -21.96 7.48
N ASN A 162 -6.02 -22.38 7.38
CA ASN A 162 -5.46 -22.92 6.15
C ASN A 162 -5.64 -24.44 6.00
N GLY A 163 -5.60 -25.18 7.12
CA GLY A 163 -5.65 -26.64 7.15
C GLY A 163 -7.02 -27.22 7.47
N GLY A 164 -7.79 -26.56 8.34
CA GLY A 164 -9.03 -27.09 8.91
C GLY A 164 -10.28 -26.78 8.10
N SER A 165 -11.34 -27.56 8.35
CA SER A 165 -12.70 -27.22 7.95
C SER A 165 -13.21 -26.02 8.75
N ILE A 166 -14.29 -25.38 8.30
CA ILE A 166 -14.88 -24.22 9.02
C ILE A 166 -15.25 -24.52 10.49
N ASN A 167 -15.44 -25.81 10.82
CA ASN A 167 -15.76 -26.28 12.17
C ASN A 167 -14.54 -26.30 13.10
N ASP A 168 -13.33 -26.33 12.52
CA ASP A 168 -12.06 -26.36 13.25
C ASP A 168 -11.51 -24.95 13.51
N TRP A 169 -12.13 -23.93 12.91
CA TRP A 169 -11.72 -22.54 13.04
C TRP A 169 -12.20 -21.96 14.38
N PRO A 170 -11.50 -20.95 14.93
CA PRO A 170 -12.06 -20.18 16.03
C PRO A 170 -13.40 -19.59 15.61
N VAL A 171 -14.42 -19.71 16.47
CA VAL A 171 -15.83 -19.39 16.14
C VAL A 171 -15.98 -18.00 15.51
N ILE A 172 -15.21 -17.01 15.99
CA ILE A 172 -15.26 -15.65 15.47
C ILE A 172 -14.76 -15.54 14.02
N PHE A 173 -13.85 -16.40 13.57
CA PHE A 173 -13.38 -16.45 12.19
C PHE A 173 -14.34 -17.19 11.26
N SER A 174 -15.05 -18.21 11.75
CA SER A 174 -16.16 -18.81 11.01
C SER A 174 -17.25 -17.77 10.74
N GLN A 175 -17.55 -16.94 11.74
CA GLN A 175 -18.48 -15.82 11.61
C GLN A 175 -17.98 -14.72 10.68
N LEU A 176 -16.68 -14.40 10.74
CA LEU A 176 -16.05 -13.47 9.80
C LEU A 176 -16.22 -13.95 8.37
N TYR A 177 -15.92 -15.22 8.11
CA TYR A 177 -16.06 -15.83 6.80
C TYR A 177 -17.49 -15.69 6.29
N ILE A 178 -18.47 -16.16 7.07
CA ILE A 178 -19.90 -16.09 6.73
C ILE A 178 -20.30 -14.64 6.38
N GLN A 179 -19.97 -13.67 7.23
CA GLN A 179 -20.36 -12.29 7.01
C GLN A 179 -19.67 -11.61 5.82
N LEU A 180 -18.46 -12.01 5.46
CA LEU A 180 -17.74 -11.43 4.32
C LEU A 180 -18.09 -12.10 2.99
N THR A 181 -18.63 -13.33 3.02
CA THR A 181 -19.04 -14.07 1.83
C THR A 181 -20.55 -14.07 1.59
N ASP A 182 -21.34 -13.55 2.54
CA ASP A 182 -22.79 -13.45 2.41
C ASP A 182 -23.17 -12.46 1.29
N PRO A 183 -23.80 -12.94 0.18
CA PRO A 183 -24.19 -12.08 -0.93
C PRO A 183 -25.34 -11.12 -0.58
N ALA A 184 -26.13 -11.41 0.45
CA ALA A 184 -27.22 -10.54 0.88
C ALA A 184 -26.71 -9.33 1.70
N LYS A 185 -25.46 -9.38 2.16
CA LYS A 185 -24.90 -8.35 3.03
C LYS A 185 -24.18 -7.27 2.24
N GLN A 186 -24.66 -6.02 2.38
CA GLN A 186 -23.98 -4.87 1.81
C GLN A 186 -22.76 -4.49 2.66
N LEU A 187 -21.56 -4.64 2.09
CA LEU A 187 -20.30 -4.35 2.77
C LEU A 187 -19.74 -2.96 2.40
N LYS A 188 -19.21 -2.25 3.38
CA LYS A 188 -18.39 -1.05 3.18
C LYS A 188 -17.00 -1.45 2.68
N ILE A 189 -16.73 -1.28 1.39
CA ILE A 189 -15.47 -1.75 0.77
C ILE A 189 -14.51 -0.63 0.32
N ASN A 190 -14.63 0.57 0.88
CA ASN A 190 -13.75 1.69 0.51
C ASN A 190 -12.28 1.38 0.84
N GLY A 191 -11.42 1.34 -0.19
CA GLY A 191 -9.98 1.08 -0.07
C GLY A 191 -9.14 2.24 0.47
N ARG A 192 -9.77 3.26 1.08
CA ARG A 192 -9.14 4.42 1.74
C ARG A 192 -9.76 4.71 3.10
N SER A 193 -10.43 3.74 3.71
CA SER A 193 -11.08 3.90 5.01
C SER A 193 -10.76 2.74 5.93
N PHE A 194 -10.49 3.06 7.20
CA PHE A 194 -10.41 2.08 8.28
C PHE A 194 -11.78 1.47 8.63
N GLU A 195 -12.89 2.05 8.16
CA GLU A 195 -14.23 1.44 8.27
C GLU A 195 -14.52 0.41 7.18
N ASN A 196 -13.52 0.01 6.39
CA ASN A 196 -13.68 -1.06 5.42
C ASN A 196 -14.05 -2.36 6.15
N ASP A 197 -15.16 -2.99 5.79
CA ASP A 197 -15.67 -4.18 6.46
C ASP A 197 -14.68 -5.36 6.42
N TRP A 198 -13.91 -5.52 5.33
CA TRP A 198 -12.88 -6.55 5.27
C TRP A 198 -11.75 -6.31 6.28
N PHE A 199 -11.42 -5.05 6.54
CA PHE A 199 -10.37 -4.68 7.48
C PHE A 199 -10.90 -4.69 8.92
N ALA A 200 -11.91 -3.87 9.22
CA ALA A 200 -12.42 -3.66 10.57
C ALA A 200 -12.98 -4.95 11.20
N ARG A 201 -13.70 -5.79 10.44
CA ARG A 201 -14.18 -7.08 10.95
C ARG A 201 -13.04 -8.06 11.18
N SER A 202 -11.99 -8.02 10.37
CA SER A 202 -10.81 -8.87 10.59
C SER A 202 -10.05 -8.44 11.84
N VAL A 203 -9.87 -7.13 12.08
CA VAL A 203 -9.29 -6.62 13.33
C VAL A 203 -10.16 -7.05 14.52
N TYR A 204 -11.49 -6.93 14.40
CA TYR A 204 -12.41 -7.41 15.43
C TYR A 204 -12.20 -8.89 15.75
N SER A 205 -12.07 -9.74 14.72
CA SER A 205 -11.86 -11.17 14.91
C SER A 205 -10.54 -11.48 15.61
N PHE A 206 -9.43 -10.80 15.29
CA PHE A 206 -8.17 -10.98 16.02
C PHE A 206 -8.26 -10.49 17.47
N VAL A 207 -8.79 -9.29 17.72
CA VAL A 207 -8.96 -8.70 19.07
C VAL A 207 -9.86 -9.56 19.98
N ASN A 208 -10.72 -10.39 19.40
CA ASN A 208 -11.70 -11.19 20.13
C ASN A 208 -11.49 -12.70 19.94
N VAL A 209 -10.36 -13.15 19.40
CA VAL A 209 -10.18 -14.57 19.03
C VAL A 209 -10.28 -15.53 20.22
N ASP A 210 -9.76 -15.11 21.38
CA ASP A 210 -9.78 -15.92 22.61
C ASP A 210 -10.92 -15.51 23.56
N LYS A 211 -11.76 -14.57 23.14
CA LYS A 211 -12.93 -14.13 23.91
C LYS A 211 -14.14 -15.01 23.59
N PRO A 212 -15.12 -15.17 24.51
CA PRO A 212 -16.32 -15.97 24.27
C PRO A 212 -17.29 -15.37 23.23
N THR A 213 -16.91 -14.26 22.59
CA THR A 213 -17.73 -13.54 21.61
C THR A 213 -17.94 -14.37 20.35
N LYS A 214 -19.22 -14.58 20.00
CA LYS A 214 -19.61 -15.36 18.81
C LYS A 214 -20.23 -14.52 17.69
N THR A 215 -20.23 -13.19 17.81
CA THR A 215 -20.83 -12.32 16.79
C THR A 215 -19.93 -11.12 16.50
N ILE A 216 -19.90 -10.70 15.23
CA ILE A 216 -19.17 -9.51 14.81
C ILE A 216 -20.16 -8.37 14.59
N ARG A 217 -20.07 -7.35 15.44
CA ARG A 217 -20.83 -6.10 15.33
C ARG A 217 -19.88 -4.92 15.46
N LEU A 218 -19.77 -4.12 14.40
CA LEU A 218 -18.92 -2.93 14.39
C LEU A 218 -19.71 -1.75 14.98
N SER A 219 -19.39 -1.35 16.20
CA SER A 219 -19.89 -0.11 16.80
C SER A 219 -19.08 1.09 16.30
N LYS A 220 -19.62 2.31 16.46
CA LYS A 220 -18.86 3.54 16.20
C LYS A 220 -17.60 3.63 17.07
N SER A 221 -17.70 3.23 18.35
CA SER A 221 -16.57 3.21 19.28
C SER A 221 -15.47 2.25 18.81
N PHE A 222 -15.84 1.05 18.36
CA PHE A 222 -14.87 0.07 17.87
C PHE A 222 -14.18 0.56 16.59
N ASN A 223 -14.91 1.16 15.64
CA ASN A 223 -14.28 1.75 14.45
C ASN A 223 -13.28 2.85 14.80
N GLN A 224 -13.58 3.67 15.81
CA GLN A 224 -12.65 4.68 16.31
C GLN A 224 -11.41 4.05 16.95
N GLU A 225 -11.58 2.98 17.72
CA GLU A 225 -10.48 2.22 18.30
C GLU A 225 -9.58 1.61 17.22
N VAL A 226 -10.17 0.99 16.19
CA VAL A 226 -9.45 0.46 15.01
C VAL A 226 -8.63 1.54 14.32
N LYS A 227 -9.21 2.74 14.13
CA LYS A 227 -8.48 3.88 13.57
C LYS A 227 -7.31 4.29 14.47
N ASN A 228 -7.53 4.41 15.77
CA ASN A 228 -6.50 4.81 16.73
C ASN A 228 -5.35 3.80 16.77
N MET A 229 -5.64 2.50 16.88
CA MET A 229 -4.64 1.43 16.83
C MET A 229 -3.83 1.48 15.53
N SER A 230 -4.51 1.66 14.40
CA SER A 230 -3.86 1.70 13.09
C SER A 230 -2.93 2.91 12.95
N MET A 231 -3.39 4.09 13.35
CA MET A 231 -2.57 5.31 13.32
C MET A 231 -1.38 5.21 14.28
N ALA A 232 -1.59 4.70 15.50
CA ALA A 232 -0.52 4.52 16.47
C ALA A 232 0.56 3.56 15.95
N ALA A 233 0.18 2.43 15.35
CA ALA A 233 1.12 1.49 14.75
C ALA A 233 1.92 2.10 13.59
N LEU A 234 1.27 2.91 12.74
CA LEU A 234 1.96 3.59 11.63
C LEU A 234 2.95 4.65 12.11
N TYR A 235 2.52 5.52 13.05
CA TYR A 235 3.40 6.54 13.61
C TYR A 235 4.56 5.96 14.42
N ALA A 236 4.36 4.82 15.10
CA ALA A 236 5.44 4.13 15.80
C ALA A 236 6.54 3.63 14.85
N ILE A 237 6.21 3.33 13.59
CA ILE A 237 7.17 2.89 12.58
C ILE A 237 7.85 4.08 11.91
N ASN A 238 7.06 5.08 11.51
CA ASN A 238 7.57 6.28 10.87
C ASN A 238 6.71 7.48 11.31
N PRO A 239 7.20 8.32 12.24
CA PRO A 239 6.46 9.49 12.72
C PRO A 239 6.09 10.49 11.62
N ASP A 240 6.93 10.60 10.58
CA ASP A 240 6.86 11.68 9.59
C ASP A 240 6.21 11.24 8.28
N PHE A 241 5.53 10.08 8.25
CA PHE A 241 5.00 9.50 7.01
C PHE A 241 3.89 10.31 6.31
N LEU A 242 3.37 11.35 6.98
CA LEU A 242 2.37 12.28 6.45
C LEU A 242 2.94 13.66 6.11
N GLU A 243 4.22 13.92 6.37
CA GLU A 243 4.93 15.17 6.07
C GLU A 243 5.56 15.17 4.65
#